data_AF-A0A286UJW1-F1
#
_entry.id   AF-A0A286UJW1-F1
#
_cell.length_a   1.000
_cell.length_b   1.000
_cell.length_c   1.000
_cell.angle_alpha   90.00
_cell.angle_beta   90.00
_cell.angle_gamma   90.00
#
_symmetry.space_group_name_H-M   'P 1'
#
loop_
_entity.id
_entity.type
_entity.pdbx_description
1 polymer ?
#
loop_
_entity_poly.entity_id
_entity_poly.type
_entity_poly.pdbx_seq_one_letter_code
_entity_poly.pdbx_strand_id
1 'polypeptide(L)'
;MAKFLHPLYQLPGYIIFSGTGAIPPATAVNYVPWTIVGFVFQYVIRRRHFSWWTKYNYVLSAALDSGVAVSIILIFFCLEYPLNGTIGINTIQTWWGNTVFTRTGDWNSVALKTVPVGETFGPATW
;
A
#
# COMPACT_ATOMS: atom_id res chain seq x y z
N MET A 1 -27.26 -30.41 19.88
CA MET A 1 -27.71 -29.00 19.73
C MET A 1 -26.56 -28.07 20.11
N ALA A 2 -26.16 -27.22 19.15
CA ALA A 2 -25.57 -25.87 19.31
C ALA A 2 -24.26 -25.68 20.10
N LYS A 3 -23.07 -25.88 19.49
CA LYS A 3 -21.80 -25.18 19.89
C LYS A 3 -20.74 -24.95 18.79
N PHE A 4 -21.02 -25.10 17.49
CA PHE A 4 -19.99 -24.98 16.43
C PHE A 4 -20.12 -23.79 15.47
N LEU A 5 -21.07 -22.87 15.68
CA LEU A 5 -21.33 -21.79 14.71
C LEU A 5 -20.68 -20.42 15.05
N HIS A 6 -20.03 -20.26 16.20
CA HIS A 6 -19.60 -18.94 16.71
C HIS A 6 -18.30 -18.28 16.17
N PRO A 7 -17.41 -18.85 15.33
CA PRO A 7 -16.24 -18.10 14.83
C PRO A 7 -16.53 -17.24 13.60
N LEU A 8 -17.60 -17.51 12.84
CA LEU A 8 -17.78 -16.92 11.51
C LEU A 8 -18.29 -15.47 11.52
N TYR A 9 -18.85 -15.01 12.63
CA TYR A 9 -19.44 -13.66 12.74
C TYR A 9 -18.44 -12.59 13.19
N GLN A 10 -17.24 -12.97 13.65
CA GLN A 10 -16.23 -12.04 14.20
C GLN A 10 -15.19 -11.61 13.15
N LEU A 11 -15.18 -12.27 11.98
CA LEU A 11 -14.21 -12.05 10.91
C LEU A 11 -14.38 -10.74 10.10
N PRO A 12 -15.57 -10.15 9.89
CA PRO A 12 -15.68 -8.99 8.99
C PRO A 12 -15.03 -7.74 9.56
N GLY A 13 -15.06 -7.53 10.89
CA GLY A 13 -14.41 -6.38 11.52
C GLY A 13 -12.88 -6.49 11.49
N TYR A 14 -12.33 -7.66 11.83
CA TYR A 14 -10.89 -7.86 11.91
C TYR A 14 -10.17 -7.66 10.56
N ILE A 15 -10.80 -8.05 9.45
CA ILE A 15 -10.22 -7.90 8.10
C ILE A 15 -10.23 -6.43 7.65
N ILE A 16 -11.28 -5.66 8.01
CA ILE A 16 -11.41 -4.24 7.64
C ILE A 16 -10.46 -3.37 8.48
N PHE A 17 -10.28 -3.68 9.77
CA PHE A 17 -9.40 -2.92 10.67
C PHE A 17 -7.93 -3.34 10.61
N SER A 18 -7.61 -4.58 10.21
CA SER A 18 -6.22 -5.02 10.02
C SER A 18 -5.55 -4.30 8.85
N GLY A 19 -6.28 -4.03 7.76
CA GLY A 19 -5.75 -3.28 6.60
C GLY A 19 -5.45 -1.81 6.88
N THR A 20 -6.08 -1.22 7.90
CA THR A 20 -5.88 0.17 8.35
C THR A 20 -4.96 0.28 9.58
N GLY A 21 -4.52 -0.84 10.17
CA GLY A 21 -3.62 -0.87 11.34
C GLY A 21 -2.14 -0.57 11.02
N ALA A 22 -1.76 -0.50 9.74
CA ALA A 22 -0.40 -0.20 9.28
C ALA A 22 -0.20 1.28 8.87
N ILE A 23 -0.96 2.20 9.47
CA ILE A 23 -0.76 3.65 9.34
C ILE A 23 0.26 4.09 10.42
N PRO A 24 1.46 3.52 10.40
CA PRO A 24 2.64 4.31 10.04
C PRO A 24 3.64 3.42 9.28
N PRO A 25 4.20 3.72 8.09
CA PRO A 25 4.25 4.90 7.24
C PRO A 25 3.86 4.52 5.78
N ALA A 26 2.80 3.74 5.61
CA ALA A 26 2.34 3.31 4.28
C ALA A 26 1.64 4.49 3.59
N THR A 27 2.45 5.32 2.93
CA THR A 27 2.04 6.49 2.16
C THR A 27 0.83 6.19 1.27
N ALA A 28 -0.06 7.19 1.13
CA ALA A 28 -1.31 7.13 0.35
C ALA A 28 -1.13 6.52 -1.06
N VAL A 29 0.08 6.55 -1.61
CA VAL A 29 0.44 5.94 -2.90
C VAL A 29 0.19 4.45 -3.04
N ASN A 30 0.14 3.65 -1.96
CA ASN A 30 -0.18 2.22 -2.09
C ASN A 30 -1.70 1.93 -2.05
N TYR A 31 -2.45 2.71 -1.28
CA TYR A 31 -3.90 2.53 -1.13
C TYR A 31 -4.70 3.27 -2.22
N VAL A 32 -4.18 4.37 -2.74
CA VAL A 32 -4.83 5.16 -3.81
C VAL A 32 -4.99 4.36 -5.12
N PRO A 33 -3.98 3.63 -5.63
CA PRO A 33 -4.15 2.80 -6.81
C PRO A 33 -5.20 1.71 -6.63
N TRP A 34 -5.19 1.02 -5.48
CA TRP A 34 -6.18 -0.02 -5.18
C TRP A 34 -7.61 0.54 -5.15
N THR A 35 -7.81 1.68 -4.48
CA THR A 35 -9.12 2.35 -4.42
C THR A 35 -9.57 2.87 -5.78
N ILE A 36 -8.66 3.42 -6.60
CA ILE A 36 -8.97 3.88 -7.96
C ILE A 36 -9.39 2.70 -8.83
N VAL A 37 -8.62 1.61 -8.84
CA VAL A 37 -8.93 0.41 -9.64
C VAL A 37 -10.27 -0.17 -9.19
N GLY A 38 -10.48 -0.34 -7.89
CA GLY A 38 -11.76 -0.79 -7.33
C GLY A 38 -12.92 0.10 -7.74
N PHE A 39 -12.76 1.42 -7.68
CA PHE A 39 -13.78 2.38 -8.09
C PHE A 39 -14.09 2.30 -9.59
N VAL A 40 -13.09 2.26 -10.46
CA VAL A 40 -13.30 2.17 -11.92
C VAL A 40 -14.06 0.90 -12.29
N PHE A 41 -13.65 -0.26 -11.75
CA PHE A 41 -14.31 -1.53 -12.08
C PHE A 41 -15.70 -1.66 -11.44
N GLN A 42 -15.85 -1.30 -10.16
CA GLN A 42 -17.11 -1.49 -9.43
C GLN A 42 -18.17 -0.42 -9.73
N TYR A 43 -17.75 0.82 -10.07
CA TYR A 43 -18.68 1.95 -10.22
C TYR A 43 -18.82 2.44 -11.66
N VAL A 44 -17.75 2.49 -12.45
CA VAL A 44 -17.81 2.98 -13.83
C VAL A 44 -18.22 1.86 -14.79
N ILE A 45 -17.49 0.75 -14.77
CA ILE A 45 -17.72 -0.37 -15.70
C ILE A 45 -19.04 -1.07 -15.40
N ARG A 46 -19.35 -1.32 -14.12
CA ARG A 46 -20.64 -1.92 -13.71
C ARG A 46 -21.85 -1.11 -14.19
N ARG A 47 -21.76 0.23 -14.23
CA ARG A 47 -22.88 1.10 -14.64
C ARG A 47 -23.01 1.29 -16.15
N ARG A 48 -21.92 1.25 -16.91
CA ARG A 48 -21.97 1.39 -18.38
C ARG A 48 -22.15 0.07 -19.13
N HIS A 49 -21.58 -1.03 -18.62
CA HIS A 49 -21.59 -2.34 -19.30
C HIS A 49 -21.88 -3.49 -18.33
N PHE A 50 -23.05 -3.44 -17.68
CA PHE A 50 -23.44 -4.42 -16.66
C PHE A 50 -23.41 -5.87 -17.15
N SER A 51 -23.92 -6.16 -18.36
CA SER A 51 -23.95 -7.52 -18.90
C SER A 51 -22.57 -8.09 -19.23
N TRP A 52 -21.59 -7.23 -19.52
CA TRP A 52 -20.20 -7.65 -19.72
C TRP A 52 -19.51 -7.85 -18.37
N TRP A 53 -19.73 -6.92 -17.44
CA TRP A 53 -19.17 -6.97 -16.10
C TRP A 53 -19.57 -8.26 -15.36
N THR A 54 -20.84 -8.64 -15.35
CA THR A 54 -21.28 -9.87 -14.67
C THR A 54 -20.66 -11.15 -15.24
N LYS A 55 -20.34 -11.18 -16.54
CA LYS A 55 -19.74 -12.34 -17.20
C LYS A 55 -18.23 -12.44 -16.99
N TYR A 56 -17.51 -11.31 -17.01
CA TYR A 56 -16.05 -11.28 -17.06
C TYR A 56 -15.36 -10.82 -15.77
N ASN A 57 -16.10 -10.32 -14.77
CA ASN A 57 -15.50 -9.83 -13.52
C ASN A 57 -14.68 -10.90 -12.78
N TYR A 58 -15.15 -12.15 -12.75
CA TYR A 58 -14.40 -13.26 -12.13
C TYR A 58 -13.12 -13.59 -12.91
N VAL A 59 -13.19 -13.62 -14.24
CA VAL A 59 -12.02 -13.88 -15.10
C VAL A 59 -10.99 -12.76 -14.95
N LEU A 60 -11.44 -11.52 -14.87
CA LEU A 60 -10.59 -10.37 -14.63
C LEU A 60 -9.89 -10.45 -13.26
N SER A 61 -10.61 -10.82 -12.20
CA SER A 61 -10.02 -11.01 -10.88
C SER A 61 -8.94 -12.10 -10.89
N ALA A 62 -9.21 -13.22 -11.55
CA ALA A 62 -8.24 -14.30 -11.71
C ALA A 62 -7.03 -13.87 -12.57
N ALA A 63 -7.27 -13.07 -13.61
CA ALA A 63 -6.21 -12.51 -14.45
C ALA A 63 -5.33 -11.51 -13.69
N LEU A 64 -5.90 -10.72 -12.78
CA LEU A 64 -5.14 -9.80 -11.94
C LEU A 64 -4.23 -10.54 -10.95
N ASP A 65 -4.75 -11.57 -10.28
CA ASP A 65 -3.98 -12.38 -9.32
C ASP A 65 -2.83 -13.14 -10.01
N SER A 66 -3.14 -13.83 -11.12
CA SER A 66 -2.12 -14.51 -11.91
C SER A 66 -1.13 -13.54 -12.58
N GLY A 67 -1.57 -12.36 -13.01
CA GLY A 67 -0.73 -11.31 -13.58
C GLY A 67 0.29 -10.77 -12.57
N VAL A 68 -0.11 -10.58 -11.31
CA VAL A 68 0.81 -10.21 -10.23
C VAL A 68 1.85 -11.29 -10.00
N ALA A 69 1.44 -12.56 -9.92
CA ALA A 69 2.36 -13.69 -9.75
C ALA A 69 3.40 -13.77 -10.90
N VAL A 70 2.96 -13.63 -12.15
CA VAL A 70 3.86 -13.59 -13.32
C VAL A 70 4.79 -12.38 -13.28
N SER A 71 4.26 -11.20 -12.91
CA SER A 71 5.07 -9.98 -12.80
C SER A 71 6.16 -10.11 -11.75
N ILE A 72 5.90 -10.75 -10.61
CA ILE A 72 6.90 -11.01 -9.57
C ILE A 72 8.02 -11.90 -10.13
N ILE A 73 7.66 -12.97 -10.84
CA ILE A 73 8.64 -13.87 -11.47
C ILE A 73 9.50 -13.10 -12.48
N LEU A 74 8.89 -12.27 -13.32
CA LEU A 74 9.61 -11.45 -14.30
C LEU A 74 10.54 -10.45 -13.61
N ILE A 75 10.07 -9.74 -12.59
CA ILE A 75 10.88 -8.78 -11.83
C ILE A 75 12.08 -9.49 -11.20
N PHE A 76 11.86 -10.64 -10.60
CA PHE A 76 12.95 -11.43 -10.00
C PHE A 76 14.02 -11.77 -11.03
N PHE A 77 13.64 -12.29 -12.20
CA PHE A 77 14.63 -12.66 -13.22
C PHE A 77 15.26 -11.46 -13.94
N CYS A 78 14.54 -10.35 -14.09
CA CYS A 78 15.04 -9.18 -14.81
C CYS A 78 15.84 -8.20 -13.94
N LEU A 79 15.52 -8.08 -12.65
CA LEU A 79 16.14 -7.08 -11.75
C LEU A 79 16.94 -7.71 -10.62
N GLU A 80 16.53 -8.84 -10.06
CA GLU A 80 17.14 -9.37 -8.83
C GLU A 80 18.17 -10.47 -9.08
N TYR A 81 17.85 -11.40 -9.98
CA TYR A 81 18.72 -12.51 -10.35
C TYR A 81 20.03 -12.08 -11.06
N PRO A 82 20.03 -11.13 -12.01
CA PRO A 82 21.25 -10.80 -12.72
C PRO A 82 22.12 -9.85 -11.90
N LEU A 83 23.44 -10.13 -11.83
CA LEU A 83 24.42 -9.39 -11.03
C LEU A 83 24.09 -9.30 -9.52
N ASN A 84 23.50 -10.36 -8.95
CA ASN A 84 23.32 -10.50 -7.49
C ASN A 84 22.53 -9.33 -6.85
N GLY A 85 21.48 -8.85 -7.51
CA GLY A 85 20.64 -7.74 -7.03
C GLY A 85 21.23 -6.33 -7.24
N THR A 86 22.34 -6.19 -7.99
CA THR A 86 23.01 -4.90 -8.21
C THR A 86 22.48 -4.14 -9.44
N ILE A 87 21.52 -4.70 -10.17
CA ILE A 87 20.94 -4.04 -11.35
C ILE A 87 20.13 -2.83 -10.91
N GLY A 88 20.47 -1.68 -11.50
CA GLY A 88 19.77 -0.42 -11.23
C GLY A 88 20.29 0.33 -10.01
N ILE A 89 21.37 -0.09 -9.35
CA ILE A 89 21.95 0.64 -8.19
C ILE A 89 22.29 2.09 -8.51
N ASN A 90 22.73 2.37 -9.74
CA ASN A 90 23.09 3.70 -10.22
C ASN A 90 22.00 4.36 -11.10
N THR A 91 20.85 3.71 -11.31
CA THR A 91 19.81 4.19 -12.22
C THR A 91 18.42 4.17 -11.58
N ILE A 92 17.88 2.98 -11.32
CA ILE A 92 16.51 2.82 -10.80
C ILE A 92 16.46 3.06 -9.30
N GLN A 93 17.45 2.59 -8.53
CA GLN A 93 17.49 2.75 -7.08
C GLN A 93 17.85 4.19 -6.67
N THR A 94 18.68 4.89 -7.45
CA THR A 94 19.04 6.31 -7.25
C THR A 94 18.06 7.30 -7.90
N TRP A 95 17.08 6.82 -8.67
CA TRP A 95 16.06 7.66 -9.27
C TRP A 95 15.38 8.52 -8.18
N TRP A 96 15.17 9.79 -8.48
CA TRP A 96 14.43 10.75 -7.66
C TRP A 96 13.16 10.16 -7.02
N GLY A 97 12.35 9.39 -7.77
CA GLY A 97 11.11 8.79 -7.25
C GLY A 97 11.33 7.80 -6.10
N ASN A 98 12.49 7.11 -6.08
CA ASN A 98 12.87 6.16 -5.04
C ASN A 98 13.72 6.78 -3.94
N THR A 99 14.25 7.99 -4.12
CA THR A 99 15.15 8.66 -3.15
C THR A 99 14.53 9.89 -2.49
N VAL A 100 13.45 10.44 -3.03
CA VAL A 100 12.86 11.69 -2.52
C VAL A 100 12.30 11.54 -1.11
N PHE A 101 11.74 10.37 -0.77
CA PHE A 101 11.13 10.16 0.55
C PHE A 101 12.15 10.26 1.70
N THR A 102 13.41 9.88 1.47
CA THR A 102 14.49 9.97 2.47
C THR A 102 15.01 11.39 2.67
N ARG A 103 14.63 12.33 1.80
CA ARG A 103 15.05 13.74 1.85
C ARG A 103 13.98 14.66 2.45
N THR A 104 12.86 14.10 2.91
CA THR A 104 11.75 14.87 3.49
C THR A 104 11.96 15.10 4.99
N GLY A 105 11.44 16.22 5.52
CA GLY A 105 11.51 16.58 6.94
C GLY A 105 10.91 15.52 7.88
N ASP A 106 9.88 14.80 7.44
CA ASP A 106 9.29 13.66 8.15
C ASP A 106 10.27 12.49 8.33
N TRP A 107 11.10 12.21 7.31
CA TRP A 107 12.11 11.16 7.39
C TRP A 107 13.28 11.56 8.28
N ASN A 108 13.74 12.80 8.14
CA ASN A 108 14.85 13.36 8.92
C ASN A 108 14.42 13.80 10.33
N SER A 109 13.17 13.55 10.75
CA SER A 109 12.63 13.93 12.06
C SER A 109 12.91 15.39 12.42
N VAL A 110 12.84 16.28 11.42
CA VAL A 110 13.17 17.69 11.61
C VAL A 110 12.00 18.36 12.33
N ALA A 111 12.24 18.88 13.53
CA ALA A 111 11.24 19.62 14.27
C ALA A 111 10.91 20.94 13.55
N LEU A 112 9.63 21.14 13.22
CA LEU A 112 9.14 22.39 12.60
C LEU A 112 9.38 23.62 13.52
N LYS A 113 9.42 23.39 14.83
CA LYS A 113 9.78 24.39 15.85
C LYS A 113 10.85 23.82 16.76
N THR A 114 12.03 24.41 16.73
CA THR A 114 13.08 24.15 17.71
C THR A 114 12.94 25.14 18.86
N VAL A 115 13.20 24.67 20.07
CA VAL A 115 13.27 25.54 21.25
C VAL A 115 14.63 26.24 21.23
N PRO A 116 14.71 27.56 21.51
CA PRO A 116 15.98 28.24 21.73
C PRO A 116 16.82 27.49 22.76
N VAL A 117 18.15 27.52 22.61
CA VAL A 117 19.07 26.85 23.53
C VAL A 117 18.82 27.33 24.97
N GLY A 118 18.28 26.44 25.81
CA GLY A 118 18.01 26.71 27.24
C GLY A 118 16.55 26.87 27.63
N GLU A 119 15.60 26.82 26.71
CA GLU A 119 14.16 26.83 27.02
C GLU A 119 13.56 25.41 26.98
N THR A 120 12.44 25.19 27.66
CA THR A 120 11.72 23.90 27.72
C THR A 120 10.29 24.10 27.25
N PHE A 121 9.71 23.11 26.56
CA PHE A 121 8.26 23.09 26.30
C PHE A 121 7.50 22.74 27.57
N GLY A 122 6.84 23.73 28.17
CA GLY A 122 5.94 23.57 29.32
C GLY A 122 6.20 24.59 30.45
N PRO A 123 5.26 24.74 31.40
CA PRO A 123 5.47 25.59 32.57
C PRO A 123 6.56 25.01 33.48
N ALA A 124 7.41 25.87 34.06
CA ALA A 124 8.48 25.45 34.96
C ALA A 124 7.97 24.85 36.28
N THR A 125 6.72 25.15 36.65
CA THR A 125 6.03 24.66 37.85
C THR A 125 4.55 24.48 37.52
N TRP A 126 3.99 23.35 37.97
CA TRP A 126 2.57 23.00 37.84
C TRP A 126 1.71 23.73 38.88
#